data_AF-A0A5C7WEY5-F1
#
_entry.id   AF-A0A5C7WEY5-F1
#
_cell.length_a   1.000
_cell.length_b   1.000
_cell.length_c   1.000
_cell.angle_alpha   90.00
_cell.angle_beta   90.00
_cell.angle_gamma   90.00
#
_symmetry.space_group_name_H-M   'P 1'
#
loop_
_entity.id
_entity.type
_entity.pdbx_description
1 polymer ?
#
loop_
_entity_poly.entity_id
_entity_poly.type
_entity_poly.pdbx_seq_one_letter_code
_entity_poly.pdbx_strand_id
1 'polypeptide(L)'
;MTITRFHSPSFRGFTLIEVLVSMFIFSIMMVTVSQVFASSFSGYRSTRAIQRDIDNAQYSLNVLAKELRTSSVVNPASGTLVNSSFVQFYDHSQGKCFRYRINQGNLQVASADVADVATCGSTSLVSFSNITTGVINGSFRVTPSTGTPAHVGKVTISLDISEGSSHHARIQTTVSLRDFGMSGL
;
A
#
# COMPACT_ATOMS: atom_id res chain seq x y z
N MET A 1 -37.00 61.44 -54.18
CA MET A 1 -35.90 60.48 -53.90
C MET A 1 -35.32 60.83 -52.55
N THR A 2 -35.68 60.08 -51.52
CA THR A 2 -35.44 60.42 -50.11
C THR A 2 -34.14 59.75 -49.65
N ILE A 3 -33.13 60.54 -49.29
CA ILE A 3 -31.82 60.03 -48.87
C ILE A 3 -31.88 59.69 -47.37
N THR A 4 -31.82 58.40 -47.04
CA THR A 4 -31.66 57.89 -45.68
C THR A 4 -30.18 57.98 -45.27
N ARG A 5 -29.87 58.72 -44.18
CA ARG A 5 -28.52 58.79 -43.61
C ARG A 5 -28.21 57.53 -42.79
N PHE A 6 -27.15 56.82 -43.15
CA PHE A 6 -26.56 55.77 -42.31
C PHE A 6 -25.76 56.41 -41.17
N HIS A 7 -26.13 56.12 -39.93
CA HIS A 7 -25.37 56.47 -38.74
C HIS A 7 -24.47 55.28 -38.37
N SER A 8 -23.16 55.41 -38.56
CA SER A 8 -22.21 54.39 -38.08
C SER A 8 -22.00 54.59 -36.57
N PRO A 9 -22.13 53.54 -35.73
CA PRO A 9 -21.81 53.67 -34.32
C PRO A 9 -20.32 54.00 -34.16
N SER A 10 -20.02 55.03 -33.36
CA SER A 10 -18.65 55.44 -33.04
C SER A 10 -18.01 54.40 -32.12
N PHE A 11 -16.94 53.75 -32.59
CA PHE A 11 -16.12 52.87 -31.75
C PHE A 11 -15.31 53.72 -30.78
N ARG A 12 -15.69 53.70 -29.50
CA ARG A 12 -14.94 54.33 -28.42
C ARG A 12 -13.71 53.47 -28.11
N GLY A 13 -12.52 54.03 -28.27
CA GLY A 13 -11.26 53.39 -27.89
C GLY A 13 -11.04 53.38 -26.37
N PHE A 14 -10.22 52.45 -25.90
CA PHE A 14 -9.81 52.38 -24.49
C PHE A 14 -8.85 53.52 -24.13
N THR A 15 -8.94 54.00 -22.90
CA THR A 15 -7.99 54.99 -22.40
C THR A 15 -6.69 54.31 -21.93
N LEU A 16 -5.58 55.04 -21.93
CA LEU A 16 -4.26 54.49 -21.53
C LEU A 16 -4.28 53.95 -20.09
N ILE A 17 -4.97 54.65 -19.18
CA ILE A 17 -5.15 54.22 -17.79
C ILE A 17 -5.92 52.90 -17.69
N GLU A 18 -6.93 52.70 -18.55
CA GLU A 18 -7.77 51.50 -18.56
C GLU A 18 -6.97 50.27 -18.99
N VAL A 19 -6.10 50.42 -20.01
CA VAL A 19 -5.19 49.36 -20.43
C VAL A 19 -4.18 49.00 -19.33
N LEU A 20 -3.62 50.00 -18.63
CA LEU A 20 -2.70 49.78 -17.51
C LEU A 20 -3.36 49.01 -16.35
N VAL A 21 -4.58 49.41 -15.96
CA VAL A 21 -5.33 48.74 -14.90
C VAL A 21 -5.69 47.31 -15.32
N SER A 22 -6.12 47.08 -16.57
CA SER A 22 -6.40 45.74 -17.08
C SER A 22 -5.16 44.84 -17.08
N MET A 23 -4.01 45.35 -17.52
CA MET A 23 -2.74 44.59 -17.50
C MET A 23 -2.32 44.23 -16.07
N PHE A 24 -2.47 45.17 -15.13
CA PHE A 24 -2.15 44.92 -13.73
C PHE A 24 -3.03 43.81 -13.14
N ILE A 25 -4.35 43.88 -13.33
CA ILE A 25 -5.28 42.85 -12.84
C ILE A 25 -4.98 41.50 -13.50
N PHE A 26 -4.71 41.49 -14.81
CA PHE A 26 -4.36 40.26 -15.54
C PHE A 26 -3.07 39.63 -15.00
N SER A 27 -2.05 40.44 -14.69
CA SER A 27 -0.79 39.93 -14.13
C SER A 27 -0.99 39.29 -12.76
N ILE A 28 -1.82 39.89 -11.90
CA ILE A 28 -2.18 39.33 -10.59
C ILE A 28 -2.90 37.99 -10.77
N MET A 29 -3.87 37.91 -11.69
CA MET A 29 -4.58 36.66 -11.97
C MET A 29 -3.65 35.56 -12.49
N MET A 30 -2.68 35.89 -13.35
CA MET A 30 -1.72 34.90 -13.84
C MET A 30 -0.83 34.34 -12.73
N VAL A 31 -0.41 35.19 -11.79
CA VAL A 31 0.40 34.76 -10.64
C VAL A 31 -0.40 33.82 -9.73
N THR A 32 -1.66 34.16 -9.41
CA THR A 32 -2.49 33.32 -8.53
C THR A 32 -2.78 31.97 -9.18
N VAL A 33 -3.13 31.94 -10.47
CA VAL A 33 -3.35 30.71 -11.23
C VAL A 33 -2.10 29.82 -11.22
N SER A 34 -0.93 30.41 -11.46
CA SER A 34 0.35 29.68 -11.47
C SER A 34 0.66 29.04 -10.11
N GLN A 35 0.37 29.75 -9.00
CA GLN A 35 0.55 29.20 -7.65
C GLN A 35 -0.38 28.02 -7.38
N VAL A 36 -1.65 28.11 -7.80
CA VAL A 36 -2.62 27.01 -7.66
C VAL A 36 -2.18 25.78 -8.46
N PHE A 37 -1.67 25.97 -9.67
CA PHE A 37 -1.14 24.86 -10.47
C PHE A 37 0.12 24.24 -9.85
N ALA A 38 1.04 25.06 -9.33
CA ALA A 38 2.25 24.57 -8.68
C ALA A 38 1.94 23.73 -7.43
N SER A 39 1.02 24.18 -6.58
CA SER A 39 0.60 23.43 -5.38
C SER A 39 -0.16 22.15 -5.73
N SER A 40 -1.00 22.19 -6.78
CA SER A 40 -1.70 20.99 -7.26
C SER A 40 -0.73 19.94 -7.78
N PHE A 41 0.33 20.36 -8.48
CA PHE A 41 1.33 19.44 -9.06
C PHE A 41 2.24 18.79 -8.00
N SER A 42 2.61 19.52 -6.94
CA SER A 42 3.38 18.94 -5.84
C SER A 42 2.54 17.91 -5.05
N GLY A 43 1.27 18.21 -4.77
CA GLY A 43 0.34 17.26 -4.14
C GLY A 43 0.10 16.00 -4.99
N TYR A 44 -0.03 16.16 -6.31
CA TYR A 44 -0.19 15.03 -7.24
C TYR A 44 0.99 14.07 -7.23
N ARG A 45 2.23 14.59 -7.15
CA ARG A 45 3.44 13.76 -7.13
C ARG A 45 3.53 12.87 -5.89
N SER A 46 3.30 13.42 -4.70
CA SER A 46 3.30 12.65 -3.44
C SER A 46 2.17 11.62 -3.43
N THR A 47 0.95 12.02 -3.82
CA THR A 47 -0.18 11.08 -3.89
C THR A 47 0.12 9.89 -4.81
N ARG A 48 0.79 10.13 -5.94
CA ARG A 48 1.17 9.07 -6.88
C ARG A 48 2.25 8.13 -6.32
N ALA A 49 3.20 8.63 -5.53
CA ALA A 49 4.20 7.81 -4.86
C ALA A 49 3.55 6.88 -3.82
N ILE A 50 2.64 7.42 -3.00
CA ILE A 50 1.85 6.65 -2.04
C ILE A 50 1.03 5.55 -2.74
N GLN A 51 0.35 5.88 -3.84
CA GLN A 51 -0.43 4.90 -4.61
C GLN A 51 0.44 3.74 -5.08
N ARG A 52 1.65 4.03 -5.58
CA ARG A 52 2.58 2.99 -6.02
C ARG A 52 3.04 2.09 -4.87
N ASP A 53 3.31 2.65 -3.70
CA ASP A 53 3.75 1.88 -2.54
C ASP A 53 2.61 1.02 -1.98
N ILE A 54 1.37 1.55 -2.00
CA ILE A 54 0.15 0.80 -1.69
C ILE A 54 -0.04 -0.36 -2.65
N ASP A 55 0.11 -0.15 -3.96
CA ASP A 55 -0.06 -1.21 -4.98
C ASP A 55 0.99 -2.31 -4.83
N ASN A 56 2.26 -1.94 -4.61
CA ASN A 56 3.34 -2.90 -4.35
C ASN A 56 3.11 -3.70 -3.07
N ALA A 57 2.62 -3.04 -2.01
CA ALA A 57 2.27 -3.72 -0.76
C ALA A 57 1.08 -4.66 -0.94
N GLN A 58 0.03 -4.26 -1.65
CA GLN A 58 -1.12 -5.12 -1.96
C GLN A 58 -0.72 -6.34 -2.79
N TYR A 59 0.13 -6.16 -3.80
CA TYR A 59 0.68 -7.26 -4.60
C TYR A 59 1.42 -8.25 -3.71
N SER A 60 2.34 -7.76 -2.87
CA SER A 60 3.12 -8.59 -1.94
C SER A 60 2.24 -9.33 -0.94
N LEU A 61 1.22 -8.66 -0.39
CA LEU A 61 0.23 -9.25 0.51
C LEU A 61 -0.60 -10.32 -0.18
N ASN A 62 -0.96 -10.15 -1.46
CA ASN A 62 -1.70 -11.15 -2.22
C ASN A 62 -0.86 -12.40 -2.51
N VAL A 63 0.43 -12.23 -2.82
CA VAL A 63 1.37 -13.35 -2.99
C VAL A 63 1.52 -14.11 -1.67
N LEU A 64 1.82 -13.40 -0.57
CA LEU A 64 1.89 -13.97 0.77
C LEU A 64 0.59 -14.67 1.15
N ALA A 65 -0.56 -14.08 0.84
CA ALA A 65 -1.86 -14.69 1.12
C ALA A 65 -2.14 -15.95 0.31
N LYS A 66 -1.59 -16.05 -0.91
CA LYS A 66 -1.69 -17.27 -1.71
C LYS A 66 -0.86 -18.38 -1.08
N GLU A 67 0.38 -18.10 -0.72
CA GLU A 67 1.29 -19.05 -0.06
C GLU A 67 0.73 -19.52 1.28
N LEU A 68 0.16 -18.60 2.08
CA LEU A 68 -0.42 -18.94 3.37
C LEU A 68 -1.59 -19.93 3.27
N ARG A 69 -2.39 -19.90 2.19
CA ARG A 69 -3.54 -20.81 2.01
C ARG A 69 -3.13 -22.28 1.89
N THR A 70 -1.95 -22.58 1.37
CA THR A 70 -1.43 -23.95 1.24
C THR A 70 -0.38 -24.29 2.29
N SER A 71 -0.27 -23.45 3.32
CA SER A 71 0.78 -23.57 4.33
C SER A 71 0.28 -24.01 5.70
N SER A 72 1.18 -24.61 6.46
CA SER A 72 1.04 -24.80 7.91
C SER A 72 1.95 -23.81 8.64
N VAL A 73 1.39 -22.99 9.51
CA VAL A 73 2.16 -22.02 10.32
C VAL A 73 2.95 -22.78 11.38
N VAL A 74 4.25 -22.51 11.45
CA VAL A 74 5.16 -23.14 12.40
C VAL A 74 5.58 -22.18 13.51
N ASN A 75 5.70 -20.88 13.22
CA ASN A 75 6.05 -19.85 14.20
C ASN A 75 5.27 -18.54 13.93
N PRO A 76 4.62 -17.92 14.93
CA PRO A 76 4.48 -18.33 16.33
C PRO A 76 3.77 -19.68 16.48
N ALA A 77 4.43 -20.59 17.21
CA ALA A 77 3.85 -21.86 17.60
C ALA A 77 2.88 -21.61 18.76
N SER A 78 1.75 -22.31 18.73
CA SER A 78 0.79 -22.53 19.84
C SER A 78 -0.39 -21.58 19.98
N GLY A 79 -1.59 -22.20 19.97
CA GLY A 79 -2.62 -22.14 21.03
C GLY A 79 -3.40 -20.85 21.26
N THR A 80 -2.78 -19.70 21.08
CA THR A 80 -3.27 -18.40 21.51
C THR A 80 -3.10 -17.38 20.39
N LEU A 81 -3.92 -16.33 20.42
CA LEU A 81 -3.78 -15.19 19.53
C LEU A 81 -2.48 -14.45 19.82
N VAL A 82 -1.52 -14.49 18.89
CA VAL A 82 -0.22 -13.82 19.04
C VAL A 82 -0.07 -12.73 18.00
N ASN A 83 0.31 -11.54 18.45
CA ASN A 83 0.83 -10.48 17.60
C ASN A 83 2.35 -10.64 17.52
N SER A 84 2.87 -10.92 16.33
CA SER A 84 4.29 -11.09 16.08
C SER A 84 4.76 -10.15 14.96
N SER A 85 6.03 -9.74 15.00
CA SER A 85 6.69 -8.98 13.93
C SER A 85 7.15 -9.87 12.77
N PHE A 86 6.98 -11.19 12.91
CA PHE A 86 7.30 -12.18 11.88
C PHE A 86 6.31 -13.34 11.91
N VAL A 87 6.19 -14.03 10.77
CA VAL A 87 5.48 -15.29 10.63
C VAL A 87 6.32 -16.25 9.82
N GLN A 88 6.35 -17.51 10.24
CA GLN A 88 7.05 -18.58 9.55
C GLN A 88 6.08 -19.73 9.32
N PHE A 89 6.07 -20.22 8.09
CA PHE A 89 5.15 -21.25 7.65
C PHE A 89 5.82 -22.15 6.62
N TYR A 90 5.33 -23.38 6.56
CA TYR A 90 5.75 -24.38 5.59
C TYR A 90 4.70 -24.48 4.48
N ASP A 91 5.10 -24.27 3.22
CA ASP A 91 4.23 -24.44 2.06
C ASP A 91 4.32 -25.87 1.52
N HIS A 92 3.22 -26.62 1.67
CA HIS A 92 3.10 -28.00 1.20
C HIS A 92 3.11 -28.11 -0.33
N SER A 93 2.74 -27.04 -1.04
CA SER A 93 2.71 -27.06 -2.50
C SER A 93 4.11 -27.04 -3.13
N GLN A 94 5.09 -26.49 -2.42
CA GLN A 94 6.43 -26.23 -2.96
C GLN A 94 7.55 -26.94 -2.18
N GLY A 95 7.27 -27.51 -1.01
CA GLY A 95 8.30 -28.10 -0.16
C GLY A 95 9.27 -27.05 0.39
N LYS A 96 8.76 -25.86 0.70
CA LYS A 96 9.57 -24.71 1.10
C LYS A 96 9.08 -24.12 2.42
N CYS A 97 10.04 -23.76 3.25
CA CYS A 97 9.80 -22.99 4.45
C CYS A 97 9.96 -21.50 4.12
N PHE A 98 8.97 -20.68 4.45
CA PHE A 98 9.01 -19.24 4.28
C PHE A 98 8.99 -18.54 5.63
N ARG A 99 9.75 -17.45 5.73
CA ARG A 99 9.72 -16.55 6.88
C ARG A 99 9.54 -15.12 6.39
N TYR A 100 8.41 -14.54 6.76
CA TYR A 100 8.10 -13.14 6.53
C TYR A 100 8.36 -12.37 7.82
N ARG A 101 9.06 -11.24 7.71
CA ARG A 101 9.28 -10.34 8.84
C ARG A 101 9.19 -8.89 8.40
N ILE A 102 8.82 -8.03 9.34
CA ILE A 102 8.89 -6.59 9.15
C ILE A 102 10.13 -6.12 9.89
N ASN A 103 11.10 -5.58 9.15
CA ASN A 103 12.36 -5.10 9.70
C ASN A 103 12.78 -3.81 9.00
N GLN A 104 13.25 -2.82 9.77
CA GLN A 104 13.74 -1.53 9.27
C GLN A 104 12.78 -0.81 8.30
N GLY A 105 11.47 -1.05 8.43
CA GLY A 105 10.46 -0.45 7.56
C GLY A 105 10.31 -1.10 6.18
N ASN A 106 10.72 -2.37 6.07
CA ASN A 106 10.51 -3.19 4.90
C ASN A 106 9.85 -4.50 5.29
N LEU A 107 8.92 -4.99 4.45
CA LEU A 107 8.52 -6.37 4.49
C LEU A 107 9.62 -7.19 3.81
N GLN A 108 10.14 -8.16 4.53
CA GLN A 108 11.21 -9.04 4.08
C GLN A 108 10.73 -10.48 4.05
N VAL A 109 11.20 -11.23 3.05
CA VAL A 109 10.97 -12.66 2.91
C VAL A 109 12.30 -13.39 2.88
N ALA A 110 12.36 -14.52 3.56
CA ALA A 110 13.39 -15.52 3.38
C ALA A 110 12.72 -16.87 3.09
N SER A 111 13.36 -17.69 2.27
CA SER A 111 12.89 -19.05 1.98
C SER A 111 14.03 -20.05 2.04
N ALA A 112 13.69 -21.30 2.34
CA ALA A 112 14.61 -22.44 2.32
C ALA A 112 13.84 -23.69 1.85
N ASP A 113 14.50 -24.52 1.05
CA ASP A 113 13.98 -25.84 0.67
C ASP A 113 14.08 -26.78 1.88
N VAL A 114 12.94 -27.36 2.27
CA VAL A 114 12.84 -28.18 3.48
C VAL A 114 11.89 -29.34 3.22
N ALA A 115 12.21 -30.55 3.72
CA ALA A 115 11.40 -31.74 3.47
C ALA A 115 10.05 -31.75 4.23
N ASP A 116 10.01 -31.18 5.44
CA ASP A 116 8.87 -31.34 6.35
C ASP A 116 8.61 -30.09 7.22
N VAL A 117 7.39 -29.99 7.76
CA VAL A 117 6.94 -28.93 8.68
C VAL A 117 7.82 -28.85 9.94
N ALA A 118 8.23 -29.99 10.49
CA ALA A 118 9.06 -30.05 11.69
C ALA A 118 10.44 -29.41 11.47
N THR A 119 11.07 -29.73 10.34
CA THR A 119 12.35 -29.17 9.93
C THR A 119 12.22 -27.68 9.59
N CYS A 120 11.07 -27.24 9.07
CA CYS A 120 10.80 -25.81 8.88
C CYS A 120 10.83 -25.07 10.21
N GLY A 121 10.28 -25.65 11.29
CA GLY A 121 10.31 -25.03 12.62
C GLY A 121 11.69 -24.86 13.24
N SER A 122 12.62 -25.77 12.94
CA SER A 122 14.00 -25.72 13.43
C SER A 122 14.97 -25.01 12.49
N THR A 123 14.59 -24.80 11.22
CA THR A 123 15.43 -24.10 10.23
C THR A 123 15.49 -22.61 10.53
N SER A 124 16.71 -22.09 10.65
CA SER A 124 16.96 -20.65 10.76
C SER A 124 17.10 -20.02 9.38
N LEU A 125 16.08 -19.27 8.96
CA LEU A 125 16.14 -18.48 7.74
C LEU A 125 16.80 -17.13 8.05
N VAL A 126 17.97 -16.91 7.44
CA VAL A 126 18.85 -15.75 7.71
C VAL A 126 19.08 -14.83 6.49
N SER A 127 18.84 -15.34 5.28
CA SER A 127 18.99 -14.57 4.03
C SER A 127 17.66 -13.94 3.62
N PHE A 128 17.45 -12.69 3.99
CA PHE A 128 16.20 -11.96 3.73
C PHE A 128 16.31 -11.05 2.52
N SER A 129 15.30 -11.09 1.65
CA SER A 129 15.10 -10.16 0.54
C SER A 129 13.97 -9.18 0.86
N ASN A 130 14.14 -7.91 0.52
CA ASN A 130 13.10 -6.89 0.63
C ASN A 130 12.07 -7.09 -0.49
N ILE A 131 10.78 -7.18 -0.15
CA ILE A 131 9.68 -7.28 -1.13
C ILE A 131 8.82 -6.03 -1.19
N THR A 132 8.84 -5.21 -0.14
CA THR A 132 8.19 -3.90 -0.14
C THR A 132 9.14 -2.82 0.36
N THR A 133 8.87 -1.58 -0.03
CA THR A 133 9.50 -0.36 0.46
C THR A 133 8.44 0.55 1.08
N GLY A 134 8.78 1.31 2.13
CA GLY A 134 7.88 2.33 2.69
C GLY A 134 6.87 1.82 3.73
N VAL A 135 7.05 0.62 4.28
CA VAL A 135 6.24 0.15 5.42
C VAL A 135 6.82 0.82 6.66
N ILE A 136 6.06 1.54 7.49
CA ILE A 136 6.62 2.06 8.76
C ILE A 136 6.27 1.17 9.94
N ASN A 137 5.13 0.49 9.89
CA ASN A 137 4.79 -0.48 10.90
C ASN A 137 3.99 -1.64 10.32
N GLY A 138 3.95 -2.74 11.05
CA GLY A 138 2.99 -3.78 10.76
C GLY A 138 3.11 -4.94 11.73
N SER A 139 2.09 -5.78 11.69
CA SER A 139 1.98 -6.91 12.60
C SER A 139 1.31 -8.09 11.93
N PHE A 140 1.77 -9.27 12.32
CA PHE A 140 1.15 -10.54 11.99
C PHE A 140 0.37 -10.99 13.20
N ARG A 141 -0.95 -11.13 13.03
CA ARG A 141 -1.85 -11.68 14.04
C ARG A 141 -2.24 -13.08 13.63
N VAL A 142 -1.68 -14.07 14.31
CA VAL A 142 -1.94 -15.48 14.04
C VAL A 142 -3.02 -15.98 15.00
N THR A 143 -4.07 -16.56 14.44
CA THR A 143 -5.09 -17.33 15.16
C THR A 143 -4.87 -18.80 14.82
N PRO A 144 -4.43 -19.64 15.75
CA PRO A 144 -4.13 -21.03 15.47
C PRO A 144 -5.40 -21.86 15.24
N SER A 145 -5.25 -23.00 14.56
CA SER A 145 -6.35 -23.98 14.33
C SER A 145 -6.68 -24.83 15.56
N THR A 146 -6.05 -24.55 16.70
CA THR A 146 -6.16 -25.35 17.93
C THR A 146 -7.23 -24.75 18.84
N GLY A 147 -8.28 -25.52 19.15
CA GLY A 147 -9.36 -25.12 20.04
C GLY A 147 -10.49 -26.14 20.06
N THR A 148 -11.31 -26.12 21.10
CA THR A 148 -12.58 -26.87 21.19
C THR A 148 -13.74 -25.87 21.13
N PRO A 149 -14.56 -25.85 20.08
CA PRO A 149 -14.53 -26.71 18.88
C PRO A 149 -13.39 -26.37 17.91
N ALA A 150 -12.99 -27.34 17.08
CA ALA A 150 -11.91 -27.16 16.11
C ALA A 150 -12.28 -26.05 15.11
N HIS A 151 -11.39 -25.07 14.98
CA HIS A 151 -11.57 -23.94 14.06
C HIS A 151 -10.43 -23.92 13.07
N VAL A 152 -10.72 -23.47 11.85
CA VAL A 152 -9.69 -23.23 10.85
C VAL A 152 -8.85 -22.03 11.29
N GLY A 153 -7.54 -22.21 11.42
CA GLY A 153 -6.63 -21.14 11.77
C GLY A 153 -6.66 -20.02 10.74
N LYS A 154 -6.37 -18.79 11.16
CA LYS A 154 -6.30 -17.62 10.28
C LYS A 154 -5.11 -16.74 10.61
N VAL A 155 -4.49 -16.18 9.59
CA VAL A 155 -3.42 -15.21 9.72
C VAL A 155 -3.93 -13.87 9.20
N THR A 156 -3.98 -12.88 10.07
CA THR A 156 -4.26 -11.49 9.71
C THR A 156 -2.95 -10.74 9.62
N ILE A 157 -2.63 -10.22 8.45
CA ILE A 157 -1.46 -9.36 8.22
C ILE A 157 -1.96 -7.92 8.16
N SER A 158 -1.33 -7.04 8.93
CA SER A 158 -1.60 -5.60 8.87
C SER A 158 -0.30 -4.83 8.64
N LEU A 159 -0.32 -3.92 7.68
CA LEU A 159 0.79 -3.05 7.31
C LEU A 159 0.32 -1.60 7.34
N ASP A 160 1.10 -0.73 7.96
CA ASP A 160 0.94 0.72 7.94
C ASP A 160 2.05 1.29 7.03
N ILE A 161 1.62 1.96 5.96
CA ILE A 161 2.46 2.61 4.94
C ILE A 161 2.34 4.11 5.15
N SER A 162 3.44 4.85 5.12
CA SER A 162 3.37 6.31 5.14
C SER A 162 4.38 6.93 4.22
N GLU A 163 4.02 8.09 3.66
CA GLU A 163 4.95 9.00 3.03
C GLU A 163 4.94 10.32 3.82
N GLY A 164 6.05 10.63 4.50
CA GLY A 164 6.17 11.81 5.35
C GLY A 164 5.39 11.70 6.68
N SER A 165 5.09 12.84 7.31
CA SER A 165 4.49 12.90 8.65
C SER A 165 2.96 12.79 8.67
N SER A 166 2.26 13.09 7.57
CA SER A 166 0.80 13.28 7.54
C SER A 166 0.01 12.24 6.74
N HIS A 167 0.65 11.45 5.88
CA HIS A 167 -0.06 10.51 5.01
C HIS A 167 0.19 9.08 5.46
N HIS A 168 -0.82 8.48 6.10
CA HIS A 168 -0.79 7.10 6.60
C HIS A 168 -1.87 6.29 5.89
N ALA A 169 -1.51 5.12 5.39
CA ALA A 169 -2.43 4.15 4.80
C ALA A 169 -2.23 2.79 5.48
N ARG A 170 -3.30 2.27 6.08
CA ARG A 170 -3.29 0.94 6.70
C ARG A 170 -3.93 -0.07 5.75
N ILE A 171 -3.19 -1.12 5.42
CA ILE A 171 -3.65 -2.23 4.59
C ILE A 171 -3.69 -3.49 5.45
N GLN A 172 -4.80 -4.22 5.39
CA GLN A 172 -4.98 -5.44 6.15
C GLN A 172 -5.57 -6.54 5.27
N THR A 173 -4.99 -7.73 5.35
CA THR A 173 -5.52 -8.94 4.73
C THR A 173 -5.63 -10.06 5.76
N THR A 174 -6.64 -10.91 5.63
CA THR A 174 -6.83 -12.08 6.50
C THR A 174 -6.98 -13.32 5.65
N VAL A 175 -6.21 -14.34 5.99
CA VAL A 175 -6.09 -15.57 5.23
C VAL A 175 -6.44 -16.73 6.14
N SER A 176 -7.39 -17.56 5.71
CA SER A 176 -7.67 -18.83 6.36
C SER A 176 -6.58 -19.84 5.96
N LEU A 177 -6.01 -20.50 6.95
CA LEU A 177 -5.03 -21.57 6.75
C LEU A 177 -5.75 -22.85 6.33
N ARG A 178 -5.15 -23.65 5.46
CA ARG A 178 -5.62 -25.01 5.18
C ARG A 178 -4.69 -25.96 5.91
N ASP A 179 -4.93 -26.12 7.21
CA ASP A 179 -4.06 -26.95 8.06
C ASP A 179 -4.26 -28.43 7.71
N PHE A 180 -3.33 -28.98 6.92
CA PHE A 180 -3.41 -30.36 6.41
C PHE A 180 -3.40 -31.40 7.54
N GLY A 181 -2.81 -31.09 8.71
CA GLY A 181 -2.79 -32.01 9.86
C GLY A 181 -4.14 -32.19 10.57
N MET A 182 -5.10 -31.26 10.39
CA MET A 182 -6.42 -31.30 11.04
C MET A 182 -7.58 -31.47 10.03
N SER A 183 -7.30 -31.43 8.73
CA SER A 183 -8.31 -31.54 7.67
C SER A 183 -8.48 -32.95 7.09
N GLY A 184 -7.72 -33.95 7.58
CA GLY A 184 -7.97 -35.36 7.25
C GLY A 184 -7.86 -35.68 5.76
N LEU A 185 -6.95 -35.00 5.05
CA LEU A 185 -6.57 -35.29 3.66
C LEU A 185 -5.10 -35.70 3.60
#